data_AF-A0A1J4QES7-F1
#
_entry.id   AF-A0A1J4QES7-F1
#
_cell.length_a   1.000
_cell.length_b   1.000
_cell.length_c   1.000
_cell.angle_alpha   90.00
_cell.angle_beta   90.00
_cell.angle_gamma   90.00
#
_symmetry.space_group_name_H-M   'P 1'
#
loop_
_entity.id
_entity.type
_entity.pdbx_description
1 polymer ?
#
loop_
_entity_poly.entity_id
_entity_poly.type
_entity_poly.pdbx_seq_one_letter_code
_entity_poly.pdbx_strand_id
1 'polypeptide(L)'
;MRLSPLLKVAALSLLLSGCVAPLLAMGQGQLMWALLKPMVGLDPNTTNLFEQPLIKTRMTSLLGPNYDTTVKLLRTAGELQQEGPLLYLASRYDPQQGPERASLVWNSQTNQMAALLNNGEQTKIFTESHTGKAAVWPQEMQDWLTQPAASSALTASLSEPAAPAALTASLVQPAATSAKAGQEQLQSDLQAAQQQLKAAEAKLKALEAGQVPASTSAKPKTASTDQELNREQAEAAMEALLSQ
;
A
#
# COMPACT_ATOMS: atom_id res chain seq x y z
N MET A 1 -52.69 -15.55 -34.12
CA MET A 1 -51.81 -14.43 -34.51
C MET A 1 -51.49 -13.51 -33.32
N ARG A 2 -50.60 -13.83 -32.36
CA ARG A 2 -50.00 -12.83 -31.42
C ARG A 2 -48.63 -13.27 -30.82
N LEU A 3 -47.88 -14.17 -31.46
CA LEU A 3 -46.54 -14.59 -30.99
C LEU A 3 -45.41 -13.70 -31.53
N SER A 4 -45.61 -13.03 -32.66
CA SER A 4 -44.64 -12.12 -33.27
C SER A 4 -44.24 -10.89 -32.42
N PRO A 5 -45.12 -10.23 -31.63
CA PRO A 5 -44.70 -9.12 -30.78
C PRO A 5 -43.85 -9.59 -29.59
N LEU A 6 -44.12 -10.78 -29.04
CA LEU A 6 -43.38 -11.33 -27.90
C LEU A 6 -41.94 -11.70 -28.28
N LEU A 7 -41.73 -12.25 -29.48
CA LEU A 7 -40.39 -12.57 -29.99
C LEU A 7 -39.55 -11.30 -30.25
N LYS A 8 -40.16 -10.23 -30.75
CA LYS A 8 -39.50 -8.93 -30.95
C LYS A 8 -39.09 -8.28 -29.63
N VAL A 9 -39.95 -8.34 -28.62
CA VAL A 9 -39.63 -7.79 -27.28
C VAL A 9 -38.51 -8.59 -26.62
N ALA A 10 -38.52 -9.93 -26.72
CA ALA A 10 -37.46 -10.78 -26.19
C ALA A 10 -36.11 -10.60 -26.91
N ALA A 11 -36.12 -10.40 -28.23
CA ALA A 11 -34.90 -10.12 -28.99
C ALA A 11 -34.31 -8.73 -28.66
N LEU A 12 -35.17 -7.73 -28.43
CA LEU A 12 -34.75 -6.37 -28.08
C LEU A 12 -34.14 -6.31 -26.67
N SER A 13 -34.67 -7.08 -25.70
CA SER A 13 -34.11 -7.16 -24.35
C SER A 13 -32.81 -7.95 -24.26
N LEU A 14 -32.60 -8.97 -25.10
CA LEU A 14 -31.30 -9.65 -25.23
C LEU A 14 -30.20 -8.73 -25.80
N LEU A 15 -30.53 -7.92 -26.82
CA LEU A 15 -29.58 -6.97 -27.42
C LEU A 15 -29.21 -5.82 -26.46
N LEU A 16 -30.16 -5.37 -25.63
CA LEU A 16 -29.89 -4.33 -24.62
C LEU A 16 -29.05 -4.85 -23.45
N SER A 17 -29.25 -6.10 -23.03
CA SER A 17 -28.47 -6.72 -21.93
C SER A 17 -27.05 -7.12 -22.38
N GLY A 18 -26.87 -7.47 -23.65
CA GLY A 18 -25.55 -7.78 -24.23
C GLY A 18 -24.61 -6.57 -24.39
N CYS A 19 -25.13 -5.34 -24.34
CA CYS A 19 -24.30 -4.12 -24.49
C CYS A 19 -23.69 -3.64 -23.17
N VAL A 20 -24.30 -3.99 -22.02
CA VAL A 20 -23.82 -3.59 -20.68
C VAL A 20 -22.96 -4.67 -20.01
N ALA A 21 -23.16 -5.94 -20.39
CA ALA A 21 -22.43 -7.07 -19.80
C ALA A 21 -20.90 -7.01 -20.01
N PRO A 22 -20.35 -6.60 -21.18
CA PRO A 22 -18.90 -6.49 -21.35
C PRO A 22 -18.28 -5.36 -20.50
N LEU A 23 -19.04 -4.29 -20.25
CA LEU A 23 -18.61 -3.15 -19.42
C LEU A 23 -18.57 -3.50 -17.93
N LEU A 24 -19.47 -4.37 -17.47
CA LEU A 24 -19.49 -4.86 -16.08
C LEU A 24 -18.50 -6.02 -15.85
N ALA A 25 -18.20 -6.81 -16.89
CA ALA A 25 -17.17 -7.84 -16.84
C ALA A 25 -15.74 -7.26 -16.90
N MET A 26 -15.59 -6.03 -17.40
CA MET A 26 -14.33 -5.30 -17.43
C MET A 26 -14.07 -4.72 -16.03
N GLY A 27 -13.03 -5.19 -15.35
CA GLY A 27 -12.67 -4.70 -14.02
C GLY A 27 -12.42 -3.18 -14.02
N GLN A 28 -12.68 -2.51 -12.89
CA GLN A 28 -12.55 -1.05 -12.75
C GLN A 28 -11.19 -0.49 -13.23
N GLY A 29 -10.10 -1.25 -13.06
CA GLY A 29 -8.77 -0.87 -13.55
C GLY A 29 -8.61 -0.88 -15.07
N GLN A 30 -9.36 -1.74 -15.76
CA GLN A 30 -9.31 -1.86 -17.21
C GLN A 30 -10.10 -0.73 -17.89
N LEU A 31 -11.12 -0.16 -17.22
CA LEU A 31 -11.80 1.06 -17.66
C LEU A 31 -10.90 2.30 -17.52
N MET A 32 -10.26 2.47 -16.36
CA MET A 32 -9.30 3.56 -16.17
C MET A 32 -8.15 3.45 -17.17
N TRP A 33 -7.64 2.25 -17.39
CA TRP A 33 -6.62 1.98 -18.40
C TRP A 33 -7.09 2.31 -19.83
N ALA A 34 -8.30 1.91 -20.21
CA ALA A 34 -8.85 2.22 -21.53
C ALA A 34 -9.01 3.73 -21.75
N LEU A 35 -9.28 4.51 -20.69
CA LEU A 35 -9.35 5.96 -20.73
C LEU A 35 -7.94 6.59 -20.86
N LEU A 36 -6.97 6.10 -20.09
CA LEU A 36 -5.63 6.67 -20.03
C LEU A 36 -4.73 6.28 -21.21
N LYS A 37 -4.91 5.07 -21.77
CA LYS A 37 -4.05 4.54 -22.83
C LYS A 37 -3.98 5.41 -24.09
N PRO A 38 -5.09 5.97 -24.62
CA PRO A 38 -5.05 6.89 -25.75
C PRO A 38 -4.28 8.19 -25.46
N MET A 39 -4.04 8.52 -24.18
CA MET A 39 -3.30 9.71 -23.77
C MET A 39 -1.81 9.44 -23.54
N VAL A 40 -1.35 8.19 -23.64
CA VAL A 40 0.08 7.88 -23.56
C VAL A 40 0.81 8.55 -24.72
N GLY A 41 1.93 9.22 -24.40
CA GLY A 41 2.69 10.04 -25.33
C GLY A 41 2.13 11.46 -25.53
N LEU A 42 1.04 11.82 -24.83
CA LEU A 42 0.48 13.17 -24.89
C LEU A 42 0.81 13.97 -23.63
N ASP A 43 0.92 15.29 -23.81
CA ASP A 43 1.11 16.23 -22.71
C ASP A 43 -0.16 16.32 -21.83
N PRO A 44 -0.03 16.24 -20.50
CA PRO A 44 -1.17 16.21 -19.59
C PRO A 44 -1.97 17.53 -19.55
N ASN A 45 -1.37 18.65 -19.94
CA ASN A 45 -2.03 19.95 -20.01
C ASN A 45 -2.87 20.07 -21.27
N THR A 46 -2.36 19.63 -22.42
CA THR A 46 -3.11 19.63 -23.69
C THR A 46 -4.34 18.73 -23.64
N THR A 47 -4.22 17.60 -22.92
CA THR A 47 -5.30 16.62 -22.72
C THR A 47 -6.20 16.94 -21.53
N ASN A 48 -5.89 18.01 -20.78
CA ASN A 48 -6.58 18.38 -19.53
C ASN A 48 -6.72 17.19 -18.56
N LEU A 49 -5.68 16.35 -18.46
CA LEU A 49 -5.68 15.11 -17.70
C LEU A 49 -6.16 15.32 -16.26
N PHE A 50 -5.64 16.34 -15.59
CA PHE A 50 -5.96 16.65 -14.19
C PHE A 50 -7.35 17.26 -13.98
N GLU A 51 -8.03 17.71 -15.05
CA GLU A 51 -9.40 18.22 -15.00
C GLU A 51 -10.44 17.13 -15.27
N GLN A 52 -10.01 15.95 -15.72
CA GLN A 52 -10.93 14.83 -15.91
C GLN A 52 -11.54 14.42 -14.55
N PRO A 53 -12.87 14.39 -14.39
CA PRO A 53 -13.51 14.20 -13.10
C PRO A 53 -13.03 12.94 -12.36
N LEU A 54 -12.86 11.82 -13.07
CA LEU A 54 -12.38 10.57 -12.47
C LEU A 54 -10.97 10.70 -11.90
N ILE A 55 -10.07 11.39 -12.60
CA ILE A 55 -8.69 11.60 -12.17
C ILE A 55 -8.64 12.61 -11.03
N LYS A 56 -9.29 13.76 -11.22
CA LYS A 56 -9.37 14.84 -10.25
C LYS A 56 -9.89 14.37 -8.91
N THR A 57 -11.05 13.73 -8.88
CA THR A 57 -11.67 13.24 -7.64
C THR A 57 -10.76 12.25 -6.91
N ARG A 58 -10.17 11.29 -7.62
CA ARG A 58 -9.28 10.29 -6.99
C ARG A 58 -7.99 10.92 -6.47
N MET A 59 -7.37 11.81 -7.24
CA MET A 59 -6.19 12.54 -6.80
C MET A 59 -6.47 13.46 -5.61
N THR A 60 -7.59 14.19 -5.60
CA THR A 60 -7.98 15.03 -4.45
C THR A 60 -8.18 14.19 -3.20
N SER A 61 -8.83 13.03 -3.32
CA SER A 61 -8.98 12.10 -2.20
C SER A 61 -7.65 11.50 -1.73
N LEU A 62 -6.73 11.22 -2.65
CA LEU A 62 -5.43 10.62 -2.35
C LEU A 62 -4.46 11.60 -1.69
N LEU A 63 -4.42 12.84 -2.19
CA LEU A 63 -3.42 13.84 -1.82
C LEU A 63 -3.90 14.79 -0.72
N GLY A 64 -5.22 14.98 -0.60
CA GLY A 64 -5.84 15.89 0.35
C GLY A 64 -5.23 17.31 0.24
N PRO A 65 -4.68 17.87 1.33
CA PRO A 65 -4.06 19.21 1.31
C PRO A 65 -2.90 19.37 0.33
N ASN A 66 -2.25 18.27 -0.09
CA ASN A 66 -1.10 18.32 -1.00
C ASN A 66 -1.52 18.34 -2.49
N TYR A 67 -2.82 18.31 -2.78
CA TYR A 67 -3.33 18.20 -4.16
C TYR A 67 -2.80 19.32 -5.06
N ASP A 68 -2.99 20.58 -4.67
CA ASP A 68 -2.63 21.73 -5.51
C ASP A 68 -1.13 21.79 -5.81
N THR A 69 -0.29 21.65 -4.77
CA THR A 69 1.17 21.62 -4.91
C THR A 69 1.63 20.47 -5.82
N THR A 70 1.07 19.27 -5.63
CA THR A 70 1.44 18.10 -6.43
C THR A 70 1.02 18.28 -7.89
N VAL A 71 -0.21 18.76 -8.16
CA VAL A 71 -0.68 18.99 -9.52
C VAL A 71 0.09 20.12 -10.19
N LYS A 72 0.46 21.19 -9.46
CA LYS A 72 1.31 22.25 -9.99
C LYS A 72 2.64 21.71 -10.52
N LEU A 73 3.28 20.81 -9.78
CA LEU A 73 4.51 20.14 -10.21
C LEU A 73 4.25 19.16 -11.36
N LEU A 74 3.19 18.36 -11.29
CA LEU A 74 2.86 17.40 -12.35
C LEU A 74 2.47 18.05 -13.68
N ARG A 75 1.96 19.29 -13.66
CA ARG A 75 1.71 20.09 -14.87
C ARG A 75 2.99 20.46 -15.62
N THR A 76 4.16 20.35 -14.99
CA THR A 76 5.45 20.51 -15.69
C THR A 76 5.90 19.22 -16.37
N ALA A 77 5.22 18.09 -16.17
CA ALA A 77 5.55 16.84 -16.82
C ALA A 77 5.44 16.95 -18.34
N GLY A 78 6.29 16.22 -19.07
CA GLY A 78 6.33 16.27 -20.53
C GLY A 78 5.17 15.49 -21.17
N GLU A 79 5.15 14.19 -20.98
CA GLU A 79 4.14 13.30 -21.57
C GLU A 79 3.75 12.21 -20.59
N LEU A 80 2.52 11.70 -20.71
CA LEU A 80 2.11 10.50 -19.99
C LEU A 80 2.87 9.30 -20.55
N GLN A 81 3.66 8.64 -19.72
CA GLN A 81 4.50 7.51 -20.11
C GLN A 81 3.90 6.18 -19.67
N GLN A 82 4.39 5.09 -20.26
CA GLN A 82 3.97 3.73 -19.93
C GLN A 82 5.17 2.79 -19.77
N GLU A 83 5.21 2.07 -18.65
CA GLU A 83 6.17 0.99 -18.35
C GLU A 83 5.41 -0.26 -17.94
N GLY A 84 5.27 -1.24 -18.85
CA GLY A 84 4.45 -2.43 -18.61
C GLY A 84 2.98 -2.05 -18.26
N PRO A 85 2.44 -2.47 -17.09
CA PRO A 85 1.10 -2.09 -16.64
C PRO A 85 1.05 -0.71 -15.95
N LEU A 86 2.17 -0.02 -15.81
CA LEU A 86 2.25 1.28 -15.15
C LEU A 86 2.06 2.40 -16.17
N LEU A 87 1.15 3.32 -15.89
CA LEU A 87 1.06 4.61 -16.56
C LEU A 87 1.50 5.68 -15.58
N TYR A 88 2.38 6.57 -15.98
CA TYR A 88 3.00 7.49 -15.04
C TYR A 88 3.35 8.84 -15.62
N LEU A 89 3.46 9.82 -14.73
CA LEU A 89 3.93 11.17 -14.99
C LEU A 89 5.00 11.53 -13.98
N ALA A 90 6.07 12.13 -14.48
CA ALA A 90 7.16 12.68 -13.71
C ALA A 90 7.25 14.18 -13.99
N SER A 91 7.19 15.02 -12.95
CA SER A 91 7.43 16.46 -13.11
C SER A 91 8.83 16.71 -13.67
N ARG A 92 8.98 17.72 -14.51
CA ARG A 92 10.30 18.16 -14.97
C ARG A 92 11.07 18.78 -13.79
N TYR A 93 12.35 18.44 -13.69
CA TYR A 93 13.27 19.15 -12.80
C TYR A 93 13.60 20.51 -13.40
N ASP A 94 13.39 21.57 -12.61
CA ASP A 94 13.70 22.95 -12.98
C ASP A 94 14.65 23.54 -11.94
N PRO A 95 15.94 23.78 -12.29
CA PRO A 95 16.92 24.35 -11.37
C PRO A 95 16.53 25.73 -10.80
N GLN A 96 15.67 26.49 -11.47
CA GLN A 96 15.23 27.81 -11.02
C GLN A 96 14.04 27.74 -10.06
N GLN A 97 13.18 26.73 -10.18
CA GLN A 97 12.02 26.55 -9.31
C GLN A 97 12.32 25.71 -8.07
N GLY A 98 13.48 25.05 -8.03
CA GLY A 98 14.01 24.36 -6.85
C GLY A 98 14.06 22.84 -7.01
N PRO A 99 14.41 22.11 -5.94
CA PRO A 99 14.55 20.66 -5.95
C PRO A 99 13.22 19.89 -5.91
N GLU A 100 12.10 20.62 -5.85
CA GLU A 100 10.76 20.05 -5.72
C GLU A 100 10.41 19.22 -6.95
N ARG A 101 9.82 18.04 -6.71
CA ARG A 101 9.39 17.13 -7.77
C ARG A 101 8.17 16.34 -7.32
N ALA A 102 7.35 15.98 -8.28
CA ALA A 102 6.20 15.14 -8.06
C ALA A 102 6.13 14.05 -9.12
N SER A 103 5.55 12.92 -8.73
CA SER A 103 5.15 11.90 -9.67
C SER A 103 3.81 11.29 -9.35
N LEU A 104 3.21 10.71 -10.37
CA LEU A 104 1.92 10.08 -10.33
C LEU A 104 2.00 8.78 -11.12
N VAL A 105 1.57 7.68 -10.52
CA VAL A 105 1.60 6.35 -11.12
C VAL A 105 0.23 5.71 -10.98
N TRP A 106 -0.23 5.08 -12.05
CA TRP A 106 -1.36 4.16 -12.07
C TRP A 106 -0.92 2.78 -12.50
N ASN A 107 -1.25 1.77 -11.71
CA ASN A 107 -1.14 0.39 -12.11
C ASN A 107 -2.47 -0.09 -12.71
N SER A 108 -2.50 -0.35 -14.02
CA SER A 108 -3.71 -0.78 -14.72
C SER A 108 -4.22 -2.16 -14.29
N GLN A 109 -3.33 -3.01 -13.77
CA GLN A 109 -3.65 -4.37 -13.36
C GLN A 109 -4.33 -4.40 -11.98
N THR A 110 -3.86 -3.58 -11.06
CA THR A 110 -4.41 -3.48 -9.69
C THR A 110 -5.39 -2.32 -9.50
N ASN A 111 -5.53 -1.44 -10.50
CA ASN A 111 -6.26 -0.17 -10.43
C ASN A 111 -5.78 0.79 -9.33
N GLN A 112 -4.55 0.61 -8.86
CA GLN A 112 -3.99 1.39 -7.77
C GLN A 112 -3.31 2.65 -8.30
N MET A 113 -3.70 3.80 -7.75
CA MET A 113 -2.98 5.06 -7.90
C MET A 113 -2.00 5.27 -6.75
N ALA A 114 -0.84 5.81 -7.09
CA ALA A 114 0.10 6.34 -6.14
C ALA A 114 0.68 7.66 -6.63
N ALA A 115 1.02 8.54 -5.69
CA ALA A 115 1.67 9.79 -5.98
C ALA A 115 2.83 9.99 -5.02
N LEU A 116 3.91 10.57 -5.53
CA LEU A 116 5.07 10.93 -4.74
C LEU A 116 5.21 12.45 -4.83
N LEU A 117 5.44 13.08 -3.69
CA LEU A 117 5.76 14.50 -3.60
C LEU A 117 7.06 14.63 -2.81
N ASN A 118 8.07 15.19 -3.43
CA ASN A 118 9.31 15.57 -2.78
C ASN A 118 9.41 17.09 -2.79
N ASN A 119 9.46 17.69 -1.60
CA ASN A 119 9.49 19.13 -1.39
C ASN A 119 10.93 19.66 -1.22
N GLY A 120 11.95 18.90 -1.65
CA GLY A 120 13.37 19.22 -1.49
C GLY A 120 14.02 18.65 -0.23
N GLU A 121 13.24 18.49 0.85
CA GLU A 121 13.74 18.01 2.14
C GLU A 121 13.19 16.63 2.50
N GLN A 122 11.95 16.35 2.13
CA GLN A 122 11.22 15.14 2.48
C GLN A 122 10.47 14.57 1.28
N THR A 123 10.52 13.25 1.15
CA THR A 123 9.71 12.51 0.17
C THR A 123 8.47 11.96 0.87
N LYS A 124 7.29 12.35 0.41
CA LYS A 124 5.99 11.83 0.84
C LYS A 124 5.41 10.95 -0.25
N ILE A 125 4.96 9.75 0.15
CA ILE A 125 4.33 8.79 -0.74
C ILE A 125 2.86 8.65 -0.33
N PHE A 126 1.97 8.87 -1.29
CA PHE A 126 0.54 8.70 -1.16
C PHE A 126 0.15 7.47 -1.98
N THR A 127 -0.57 6.52 -1.40
CA THR A 127 -0.98 5.30 -2.10
C THR A 127 -2.41 4.96 -1.73
N GLU A 128 -3.21 4.58 -2.71
CA GLU A 128 -4.57 4.11 -2.45
C GLU A 128 -4.55 2.76 -1.73
N SER A 129 -5.28 2.66 -0.63
CA SER A 129 -5.24 1.49 0.26
C SER A 129 -6.16 0.33 -0.17
N HIS A 130 -6.96 0.49 -1.23
CA HIS A 130 -8.00 -0.48 -1.59
C HIS A 130 -7.49 -1.87 -2.01
N THR A 131 -6.18 -2.01 -2.25
CA THR A 131 -5.54 -3.29 -2.62
C THR A 131 -4.80 -3.96 -1.46
N GLY A 132 -4.55 -3.25 -0.36
CA GLY A 132 -3.67 -3.70 0.73
C GLY A 132 -2.22 -3.97 0.31
N LYS A 133 -1.80 -3.57 -0.91
CA LYS A 133 -0.46 -3.77 -1.46
C LYS A 133 0.28 -2.44 -1.57
N ALA A 134 1.60 -2.50 -1.41
CA ALA A 134 2.47 -1.35 -1.70
C ALA A 134 2.38 -0.96 -3.18
N ALA A 135 2.52 0.33 -3.45
CA ALA A 135 2.58 0.85 -4.81
C ALA A 135 3.80 0.30 -5.55
N VAL A 136 3.61 -0.04 -6.83
CA VAL A 136 4.69 -0.41 -7.74
C VAL A 136 5.08 0.82 -8.55
N TRP A 137 6.38 1.14 -8.56
CA TRP A 137 6.93 2.34 -9.18
C TRP A 137 7.74 1.99 -10.44
N PRO A 138 7.73 2.86 -11.48
CA PRO A 138 8.56 2.68 -12.67
C PRO A 138 10.05 2.82 -12.33
N GLN A 139 10.90 2.29 -13.20
CA GLN A 139 12.34 2.22 -12.93
C GLN A 139 12.96 3.61 -12.68
N GLU A 140 12.52 4.64 -13.41
CA GLU A 140 13.06 6.01 -13.26
C GLU A 140 12.78 6.65 -11.89
N MET A 141 11.80 6.13 -11.14
CA MET A 141 11.41 6.66 -9.84
C MET A 141 12.01 5.92 -8.67
N GLN A 142 12.69 4.80 -8.91
CA GLN A 142 13.32 4.02 -7.85
C GLN A 142 14.39 4.84 -7.11
N ASP A 143 15.14 5.67 -7.85
CA ASP A 143 16.12 6.59 -7.26
C ASP A 143 15.49 7.64 -6.34
N TRP A 144 14.21 7.99 -6.55
CA TRP A 144 13.51 9.00 -5.77
C TRP A 144 12.99 8.44 -4.44
N LEU A 145 12.72 7.13 -4.40
CA LEU A 145 12.29 6.40 -3.22
C LEU A 145 13.42 6.13 -2.23
N THR A 146 14.67 6.27 -2.66
CA THR A 146 15.88 5.88 -1.89
C THR A 146 16.37 6.99 -0.94
N GLN A 147 15.79 8.19 -0.97
CA GLN A 147 15.87 9.12 0.17
C GLN A 147 15.02 8.57 1.31
N PRO A 148 15.38 8.74 2.59
CA PRO A 148 14.61 8.17 3.69
C PRO A 148 13.21 8.77 3.67
N ALA A 149 12.29 8.08 2.99
CA ALA A 149 10.88 8.11 3.23
C ALA A 149 10.74 7.54 4.63
N ALA A 150 10.94 8.40 5.64
CA ALA A 150 10.45 8.12 6.96
C ALA A 150 8.98 7.76 6.75
N SER A 151 8.64 6.52 7.05
CA SER A 151 7.32 5.93 6.95
C SER A 151 6.29 6.78 7.69
N SER A 152 5.83 7.87 7.08
CA SER A 152 4.67 8.65 7.52
C SER A 152 3.46 8.17 6.72
N ALA A 153 3.21 6.88 6.82
CA ALA A 153 1.91 6.28 6.60
C ALA A 153 1.55 5.51 7.87
N LEU A 154 1.56 6.18 9.03
CA LEU A 154 0.87 5.71 10.22
C LEU A 154 0.46 6.94 11.05
N THR A 155 -0.81 6.97 11.46
CA THR A 155 -1.40 7.89 12.45
C THR A 155 -1.91 9.24 11.92
N ALA A 156 -3.02 9.21 11.19
CA ALA A 156 -4.05 10.26 11.27
C ALA A 156 -5.27 9.68 12.00
N SER A 157 -5.18 9.63 13.34
CA SER A 157 -6.35 9.50 14.22
C SER A 157 -6.10 10.38 15.44
N LEU A 158 -6.64 11.60 15.39
CA LEU A 158 -6.68 12.56 16.48
C LEU A 158 -7.72 12.14 17.52
N SER A 159 -7.34 12.12 18.81
CA SER A 159 -8.19 12.40 19.99
C SER A 159 -7.25 12.51 21.22
N GLU A 160 -6.60 13.66 21.43
CA GLU A 160 -6.93 14.71 22.43
C GLU A 160 -6.11 14.58 23.76
N PRO A 161 -6.03 15.59 24.66
CA PRO A 161 -4.80 16.37 24.85
C PRO A 161 -4.18 16.28 26.27
N ALA A 162 -2.86 16.47 26.38
CA ALA A 162 -2.21 16.86 27.63
C ALA A 162 -0.91 17.63 27.38
N ALA A 163 -0.86 18.86 27.88
CA ALA A 163 0.34 19.66 28.14
C ALA A 163 0.45 19.86 29.68
N PRO A 164 1.51 20.46 30.28
CA PRO A 164 2.81 20.89 29.75
C PRO A 164 4.03 20.47 30.63
N ALA A 165 5.22 21.01 30.31
CA ALA A 165 6.50 21.04 31.07
C ALA A 165 7.50 19.91 30.74
N ALA A 166 8.81 20.13 30.55
CA ALA A 166 9.66 21.31 30.75
C ALA A 166 10.83 21.29 29.75
N LEU A 167 11.39 22.48 29.53
CA LEU A 167 12.55 22.76 28.70
C LEU A 167 13.84 22.35 29.42
N THR A 168 14.76 21.69 28.73
CA THR A 168 16.20 21.96 28.88
C THR A 168 16.98 21.56 27.64
N ALA A 169 17.75 22.52 27.14
CA ALA A 169 18.52 22.47 25.93
C ALA A 169 19.74 21.54 26.01
N SER A 170 20.03 20.87 24.89
CA SER A 170 21.41 20.63 24.48
C SER A 170 21.45 20.54 22.95
N LEU A 171 21.76 21.66 22.31
CA LEU A 171 22.36 21.64 20.97
C LEU A 171 23.84 21.31 21.18
N VAL A 172 24.34 20.29 20.48
CA VAL A 172 25.52 20.31 19.58
C VAL A 172 25.77 18.87 19.11
N GLN A 173 25.51 18.60 17.83
CA GLN A 173 26.08 17.45 17.09
C GLN A 173 27.55 17.75 16.72
N PRO A 174 28.33 16.73 16.37
CA PRO A 174 28.48 16.47 14.94
C PRO A 174 28.29 15.00 14.55
N ALA A 175 27.52 14.81 13.48
CA ALA A 175 27.40 13.60 12.70
C ALA A 175 28.73 13.27 12.01
N ALA A 176 29.38 12.14 12.36
CA ALA A 176 30.46 11.56 11.55
C ALA A 176 30.71 10.05 11.80
N THR A 177 29.76 9.29 12.36
CA THR A 177 29.94 7.83 12.58
C THR A 177 28.81 6.95 12.06
N SER A 178 27.72 7.54 11.53
CA SER A 178 26.51 6.77 11.18
C SER A 178 26.52 6.16 9.78
N ALA A 179 27.46 6.54 8.90
CA ALA A 179 27.50 6.00 7.53
C ALA A 179 27.99 4.54 7.48
N LYS A 180 28.88 4.14 8.41
CA LYS A 180 29.43 2.78 8.44
C LYS A 180 28.50 1.79 9.17
N ALA A 181 27.88 2.22 10.26
CA ALA A 181 26.86 1.44 10.97
C ALA A 181 25.60 1.19 10.10
N GLY A 182 25.23 2.12 9.22
CA GLY A 182 24.10 1.94 8.30
C GLY A 182 24.34 0.86 7.23
N GLN A 183 25.55 0.75 6.68
CA GLN A 183 25.88 -0.30 5.70
C GLN A 183 26.02 -1.68 6.35
N GLU A 184 26.61 -1.77 7.56
CA GLU A 184 26.72 -3.02 8.32
C GLU A 184 25.34 -3.54 8.77
N GLN A 185 24.42 -2.63 9.13
CA GLN A 185 23.05 -2.99 9.48
C GLN A 185 22.27 -3.45 8.23
N LEU A 186 22.40 -2.77 7.10
CA LEU A 186 21.72 -3.16 5.85
C LEU A 186 22.21 -4.53 5.34
N GLN A 187 23.50 -4.81 5.48
CA GLN A 187 24.09 -6.08 5.06
C GLN A 187 23.71 -7.23 6.01
N SER A 188 23.56 -6.94 7.31
CA SER A 188 23.03 -7.88 8.30
C SER A 188 21.55 -8.18 8.08
N ASP A 189 20.75 -7.17 7.74
CA ASP A 189 19.31 -7.32 7.46
C ASP A 189 19.07 -8.14 6.18
N LEU A 190 19.90 -7.94 5.15
CA LEU A 190 19.85 -8.70 3.90
C LEU A 190 20.25 -10.18 4.09
N GLN A 191 21.20 -10.46 5.00
CA GLN A 191 21.55 -11.83 5.39
C GLN A 191 20.47 -12.49 6.24
N ALA A 192 19.88 -11.75 7.18
CA ALA A 192 18.77 -12.24 7.99
C ALA A 192 17.53 -12.55 7.12
N ALA A 193 17.20 -11.67 6.17
CA ALA A 193 16.11 -11.88 5.21
C ALA A 193 16.37 -13.10 4.31
N GLN A 194 17.61 -13.30 3.83
CA GLN A 194 17.97 -14.50 3.05
C GLN A 194 17.91 -15.79 3.87
N GLN A 195 18.29 -15.76 5.15
CA GLN A 195 18.17 -16.91 6.04
C GLN A 195 16.70 -17.25 6.33
N GLN A 196 15.85 -16.24 6.51
CA GLN A 196 14.42 -16.44 6.68
C GLN A 196 13.77 -17.02 5.42
N LEU A 197 14.18 -16.58 4.22
CA LEU A 197 13.70 -17.12 2.97
C LEU A 197 14.08 -18.61 2.82
N LYS A 198 15.34 -18.97 3.09
CA LYS A 198 15.79 -20.37 3.07
C LYS A 198 15.10 -21.23 4.12
N ALA A 199 14.84 -20.70 5.31
CA ALA A 199 14.12 -21.42 6.36
C ALA A 199 12.63 -21.62 6.02
N ALA A 200 12.00 -20.63 5.40
CA ALA A 200 10.63 -20.72 4.90
C ALA A 200 10.51 -21.70 3.73
N GLU A 201 11.48 -21.70 2.81
CA GLU A 201 11.55 -22.60 1.67
C GLU A 201 11.84 -24.04 2.12
N ALA A 202 12.71 -24.25 3.11
CA ALA A 202 12.92 -25.56 3.74
C ALA A 202 11.67 -26.07 4.47
N LYS A 203 10.92 -25.18 5.14
CA LYS A 203 9.63 -25.52 5.74
C LYS A 203 8.59 -25.90 4.69
N LEU A 204 8.49 -25.13 3.60
CA LEU A 204 7.56 -25.41 2.51
C LEU A 204 7.88 -26.76 1.84
N LYS A 205 9.16 -27.04 1.63
CA LYS A 205 9.61 -28.33 1.09
C LYS A 205 9.39 -29.51 2.04
N ALA A 206 9.47 -29.30 3.36
CA ALA A 206 9.12 -30.31 4.36
C ALA A 206 7.59 -30.56 4.44
N LEU A 207 6.79 -29.52 4.19
CA LEU A 207 5.33 -29.60 4.09
C LEU A 207 4.87 -30.27 2.80
N GLU A 208 5.54 -30.03 1.67
CA GLU A 208 5.27 -30.67 0.37
C GLU A 208 5.76 -32.13 0.31
N ALA A 209 6.79 -32.50 1.07
CA ALA A 209 7.28 -33.89 1.18
C ALA A 209 6.45 -34.77 2.14
N GLY A 210 5.35 -34.26 2.70
CA GLY A 210 4.43 -35.06 3.52
C GLY A 210 4.99 -35.52 4.87
N GLN A 211 6.00 -34.84 5.43
CA GLN A 211 6.46 -35.11 6.79
C GLN A 211 5.69 -34.27 7.81
N VAL A 212 4.61 -34.86 8.33
CA VAL A 212 4.15 -34.57 9.70
C VAL A 212 5.34 -34.74 10.65
N PRO A 213 5.70 -33.73 11.47
CA PRO A 213 6.62 -34.00 12.58
C PRO A 213 5.89 -34.93 13.54
N ALA A 214 6.27 -36.21 13.49
CA ALA A 214 6.01 -37.15 14.54
C ALA A 214 6.72 -36.66 15.81
N SER A 215 6.01 -35.96 16.69
CA SER A 215 6.36 -35.93 18.11
C SER A 215 6.12 -37.32 18.66
N THR A 216 7.12 -38.21 18.56
CA THR A 216 7.09 -39.50 19.26
C THR A 216 8.09 -39.48 20.41
N SER A 217 7.50 -39.40 21.60
CA SER A 217 7.85 -40.05 22.86
C SER A 217 9.22 -39.86 23.49
N ALA A 218 9.20 -39.26 24.68
CA ALA A 218 9.79 -39.91 25.85
C ALA A 218 8.89 -39.68 27.08
N LYS A 219 8.22 -40.75 27.53
CA LYS A 219 7.71 -40.91 28.90
C LYS A 219 8.59 -41.97 29.57
N PRO A 220 9.12 -41.71 30.77
CA PRO A 220 8.63 -42.41 31.97
C PRO A 220 8.54 -41.45 33.19
N LYS A 221 7.39 -41.33 33.85
CA LYS A 221 6.91 -42.12 35.02
C LYS A 221 7.24 -41.43 36.37
N THR A 222 6.18 -41.21 37.17
CA THR A 222 6.14 -40.80 38.60
C THR A 222 6.51 -39.33 38.85
N ALA A 223 5.78 -38.50 39.61
CA ALA A 223 4.81 -38.74 40.67
C ALA A 223 3.76 -37.62 40.72
N SER A 224 2.56 -38.01 41.14
CA SER A 224 1.46 -37.15 41.59
C SER A 224 1.91 -36.20 42.69
N THR A 225 1.46 -34.93 42.64
CA THR A 225 1.08 -34.03 43.76
C THR A 225 1.20 -32.59 43.26
N ASP A 226 0.19 -32.06 42.57
CA ASP A 226 0.03 -30.61 42.32
C ASP A 226 -1.33 -30.24 41.69
N GLN A 227 -2.23 -31.22 41.50
CA GLN A 227 -3.56 -31.01 40.91
C GLN A 227 -4.69 -31.06 41.96
N GLU A 228 -4.37 -30.82 43.23
CA GLU A 228 -5.37 -30.74 44.31
C GLU A 228 -5.45 -29.31 44.88
N LEU A 229 -4.32 -28.58 44.94
CA LEU A 229 -4.26 -27.21 45.47
C LEU A 229 -5.06 -26.19 44.63
N ASN A 230 -5.13 -26.40 43.31
CA ASN A 230 -5.78 -25.47 42.39
C ASN A 230 -7.31 -25.66 42.30
N ARG A 231 -7.84 -26.80 42.78
CA ARG A 231 -9.28 -27.07 42.79
C ARG A 231 -9.95 -26.49 44.03
N GLU A 232 -9.30 -26.64 45.19
CA GLU A 232 -9.80 -26.13 46.47
C GLU A 232 -9.77 -24.58 46.51
N GLN A 233 -8.75 -23.97 45.88
CA GLN A 233 -8.68 -22.51 45.71
C GLN A 233 -9.71 -21.97 44.69
N ALA A 234 -10.13 -22.79 43.72
CA ALA A 234 -11.17 -22.41 42.75
C ALA A 234 -12.59 -22.53 43.35
N GLU A 235 -12.83 -23.49 44.26
CA GLU A 235 -14.10 -23.62 44.98
C GLU A 235 -14.26 -22.52 46.05
N ALA A 236 -13.21 -22.21 46.82
CA ALA A 236 -13.27 -21.14 47.83
C ALA A 236 -13.48 -19.73 47.23
N ALA A 237 -12.98 -19.47 46.02
CA ALA A 237 -13.18 -18.21 45.33
C ALA A 237 -14.61 -18.06 44.75
N MET A 238 -15.30 -19.17 44.50
CA MET A 238 -16.65 -19.16 43.94
C MET A 238 -17.72 -19.03 45.03
N GLU A 239 -17.46 -19.55 46.24
CA GLU A 239 -18.39 -19.44 47.39
C GLU A 239 -18.41 -18.02 47.99
N ALA A 240 -17.29 -17.28 47.93
CA ALA A 240 -17.20 -15.90 48.39
C ALA A 240 -17.96 -14.88 47.50
N LEU A 241 -18.26 -15.24 46.25
CA LEU A 241 -18.97 -14.38 45.29
C LEU A 241 -20.49 -14.49 45.36
N LEU A 242 -21.02 -15.50 46.08
CA LEU A 242 -22.46 -15.77 46.18
C LEU A 242 -23.13 -15.26 47.47
N SER A 243 -22.35 -14.71 48.42
CA SER A 243 -22.85 -14.20 49.73
C SER A 243 -22.77 -12.67 49.88
N GLN A 244 -22.82 -11.89 48.79
CA GLN A 244 -23.15 -10.46 48.84
C GLN A 244 -24.48 -10.16 48.15
#